data_AF-A0A6N2R1D2-F1
#
_entry.id   AF-A0A6N2R1D2-F1
#
_cell.length_a   1.000
_cell.length_b   1.000
_cell.length_c   1.000
_cell.angle_alpha   90.00
_cell.angle_beta   90.00
_cell.angle_gamma   90.00
#
_symmetry.space_group_name_H-M   'P 1'
#
loop_
_entity.id
_entity.type
_entity.pdbx_description
1 polymer ?
#
loop_
_entity_poly.entity_id
_entity_poly.type
_entity_poly.pdbx_seq_one_letter_code
_entity_poly.pdbx_strand_id
1 'polypeptide(L)'
;MKKIIEQNERYDIIQMNFRDLPITFRYWKDGSRIIEARVDENFAKANGYQSVEDMAEKTIGKAKFEEMFGGIPDWIRLNSNGDFTFVGINRALLN
;
A
#
# COMPACT_ATOMS: atom_id res chain seq x y z
N MET A 1 -13.99 -3.71 -12.59
CA MET A 1 -13.48 -3.05 -13.81
C MET A 1 -12.12 -2.46 -13.50
N LYS A 2 -11.15 -2.54 -14.43
CA LYS A 2 -9.83 -1.90 -14.29
C LYS A 2 -9.91 -0.47 -14.83
N LYS A 3 -9.49 0.51 -14.03
CA LYS A 3 -9.35 1.92 -14.41
C LYS A 3 -7.87 2.30 -14.35
N ILE A 4 -7.36 2.98 -15.37
CA ILE A 4 -6.00 3.54 -15.35
C ILE A 4 -6.10 4.94 -14.73
N ILE A 5 -5.24 5.22 -13.74
CA ILE A 5 -5.20 6.50 -13.01
C ILE A 5 -4.03 7.35 -13.50
N GLU A 6 -2.85 6.72 -13.62
CA GLU A 6 -1.62 7.37 -14.08
C GLU A 6 -0.75 6.35 -14.80
N GLN A 7 -0.03 6.78 -15.84
CA GLN A 7 1.01 5.99 -16.48
C GLN A 7 2.21 6.88 -16.77
N ASN A 8 3.40 6.39 -16.45
CA ASN A 8 4.67 7.02 -16.83
C ASN A 8 5.71 5.93 -17.17
N GLU A 9 6.94 6.31 -17.47
CA GLU A 9 8.00 5.36 -17.85
C GLU A 9 8.40 4.40 -16.73
N ARG A 10 8.20 4.78 -15.46
CA ARG A 10 8.62 4.01 -14.29
C ARG A 10 7.53 3.06 -13.80
N TYR A 11 6.27 3.50 -13.83
CA TYR A 11 5.16 2.73 -13.28
C TYR A 11 3.80 3.06 -13.92
N ASP A 12 2.85 2.18 -13.68
CA ASP A 12 1.42 2.41 -13.90
C ASP A 12 0.69 2.42 -12.55
N ILE A 13 -0.18 3.41 -12.33
CA ILE A 13 -1.16 3.40 -11.24
C ILE A 13 -2.51 3.02 -11.84
N ILE A 14 -3.08 1.93 -11.34
CA ILE A 14 -4.38 1.43 -11.75
C ILE A 14 -5.29 1.26 -10.54
N GLN A 15 -6.58 1.24 -10.78
CA GLN A 15 -7.59 0.98 -9.77
C GLN A 15 -8.46 -0.19 -10.21
N MET A 16 -8.73 -1.11 -9.29
CA MET A 16 -9.57 -2.29 -9.52
C MET A 16 -10.55 -2.45 -8.37
N ASN A 17 -11.78 -2.83 -8.66
CA ASN A 17 -12.77 -3.07 -7.62
C ASN A 17 -12.58 -4.45 -6.99
N PHE A 18 -12.58 -4.48 -5.66
CA PHE A 18 -12.69 -5.68 -4.85
C PHE A 18 -13.85 -5.49 -3.87
N ARG A 19 -14.91 -6.32 -3.98
CA ARG A 19 -16.13 -6.19 -3.14
C ARG A 19 -16.68 -4.76 -3.13
N ASP A 20 -16.80 -4.16 -4.31
CA ASP A 20 -17.25 -2.78 -4.53
C ASP A 20 -16.35 -1.67 -3.95
N LEU A 21 -15.23 -2.03 -3.32
CA LEU A 21 -14.21 -1.10 -2.87
C LEU A 21 -13.16 -0.91 -3.99
N PRO A 22 -12.93 0.32 -4.45
CA PRO A 22 -11.88 0.58 -5.44
C PRO A 22 -10.51 0.55 -4.78
N ILE A 23 -9.68 -0.42 -5.14
CA ILE A 23 -8.32 -0.61 -4.62
C ILE A 23 -7.31 -0.12 -5.64
N THR A 24 -6.38 0.70 -5.19
CA THR A 24 -5.35 1.33 -6.03
C THR A 24 -4.05 0.54 -5.95
N PHE A 25 -3.48 0.24 -7.12
CA PHE A 25 -2.23 -0.51 -7.26
C PHE A 25 -1.23 0.26 -8.10
N ARG A 26 0.06 0.13 -7.76
CA ARG A 26 1.21 0.61 -8.54
C ARG A 26 1.99 -0.58 -9.08
N TYR A 27 2.19 -0.62 -10.39
CA TYR A 27 2.96 -1.64 -11.10
C TYR A 27 4.26 -1.03 -11.61
N TRP A 28 5.40 -1.56 -11.18
CA TRP A 28 6.71 -1.09 -11.61
C TRP A 28 7.13 -1.72 -12.95
N LYS A 29 7.70 -0.89 -13.85
CA LYS A 29 8.09 -1.28 -15.23
C LYS A 29 9.56 -1.65 -15.38
N ASP A 30 10.32 -1.67 -14.29
CA ASP A 30 11.77 -1.97 -14.24
C ASP A 30 12.12 -3.47 -14.38
N GLY A 31 11.15 -4.31 -14.74
CA GLY A 31 11.31 -5.77 -14.85
C GLY A 31 11.27 -6.52 -13.52
N SER A 32 11.22 -5.82 -12.38
CA SER A 32 11.18 -6.43 -11.04
C SER A 32 9.90 -7.21 -10.74
N ARG A 33 8.82 -6.94 -11.50
CA ARG A 33 7.46 -7.42 -11.24
C ARG A 33 6.92 -7.00 -9.87
N ILE A 34 7.47 -5.95 -9.28
CA ILE A 34 6.95 -5.39 -8.02
C ILE A 34 5.57 -4.78 -8.27
N ILE A 35 4.62 -5.17 -7.42
CA ILE A 35 3.30 -4.57 -7.32
C ILE A 35 3.16 -4.04 -5.90
N GLU A 36 2.62 -2.83 -5.79
CA GLU A 36 2.30 -2.20 -4.51
C GLU A 36 0.81 -1.84 -4.48
N ALA A 37 0.19 -1.96 -3.31
CA ALA A 37 -1.15 -1.46 -3.04
C ALA A 37 -1.03 -0.14 -2.28
N ARG A 38 -1.91 0.81 -2.59
CA ARG A 38 -2.01 2.03 -1.80
C ARG A 38 -2.65 1.71 -0.45
N VAL A 39 -2.04 2.21 0.62
CA VAL A 39 -2.63 2.14 1.96
C VAL A 39 -3.59 3.31 2.12
N ASP A 40 -4.87 3.04 1.90
CA ASP A 40 -5.96 4.00 2.08
C ASP A 40 -7.16 3.32 2.78
N GLU A 41 -8.21 4.10 3.02
CA GLU A 41 -9.43 3.63 3.68
C GLU A 41 -10.10 2.43 2.97
N ASN A 42 -10.04 2.38 1.64
CA ASN A 42 -10.63 1.27 0.89
C ASN A 42 -9.77 0.01 1.04
N PHE A 43 -8.45 0.15 1.03
CA PHE A 43 -7.53 -0.94 1.33
C PHE A 43 -7.75 -1.50 2.73
N ALA A 44 -7.84 -0.66 3.75
CA ALA A 44 -8.09 -1.08 5.12
C ALA A 44 -9.42 -1.87 5.23
N LYS A 45 -10.50 -1.32 4.67
CA LYS A 45 -11.83 -1.96 4.67
C LYS A 45 -11.87 -3.26 3.87
N ALA A 46 -11.18 -3.33 2.73
CA ALA A 46 -11.08 -4.55 1.94
C ALA A 46 -10.40 -5.69 2.71
N ASN A 47 -9.51 -5.35 3.63
CA ASN A 47 -8.83 -6.30 4.52
C ASN A 47 -9.54 -6.50 5.88
N GLY A 48 -10.75 -5.94 6.06
CA GLY A 48 -11.59 -6.17 7.25
C GLY A 48 -11.36 -5.20 8.41
N TYR A 49 -10.57 -4.15 8.21
CA TYR A 49 -10.34 -3.10 9.21
C TYR A 49 -11.37 -1.97 9.08
N GLN A 50 -11.54 -1.19 10.16
CA GLN A 50 -12.48 -0.06 10.16
C GLN A 50 -11.92 1.19 9.49
N SER A 51 -10.61 1.43 9.64
CA SER A 51 -9.86 2.53 9.05
C SER A 51 -8.38 2.17 8.89
N VAL A 52 -7.59 3.04 8.27
CA VAL A 52 -6.13 2.88 8.21
C VAL A 52 -5.49 2.87 9.61
N GLU A 53 -5.99 3.69 10.53
CA GLU A 53 -5.53 3.71 11.93
C GLU A 53 -5.86 2.40 12.65
N ASP A 54 -7.07 1.86 12.49
CA ASP A 54 -7.46 0.56 13.07
C ASP A 54 -6.56 -0.57 12.55
N MET A 55 -6.26 -0.55 11.24
CA MET A 55 -5.32 -1.49 10.63
C MET A 55 -3.93 -1.37 11.24
N ALA A 56 -3.40 -0.15 11.33
CA ALA A 56 -2.06 0.08 11.87
C ALA A 56 -1.95 -0.39 13.32
N GLU A 57 -2.96 -0.07 14.14
CA GLU A 57 -3.00 -0.47 15.55
C GLU A 57 -3.07 -1.99 15.71
N LYS A 58 -3.89 -2.68 14.91
CA LYS A 58 -4.07 -4.13 14.99
C LYS A 58 -2.97 -4.96 14.33
N THR A 59 -2.09 -4.34 13.53
CA THR A 59 -1.02 -5.07 12.82
C THR A 59 0.27 -5.13 13.64
N ILE A 60 0.91 -3.99 13.88
CA ILE A 60 2.14 -3.90 14.71
C ILE A 60 2.10 -2.72 15.71
N GLY A 61 1.00 -1.98 15.77
CA GLY A 61 0.84 -0.79 16.59
C GLY A 61 1.32 0.50 15.89
N LYS A 62 0.57 1.59 16.06
CA LYS A 62 0.91 2.89 15.42
C LYS A 62 2.28 3.42 15.83
N ALA A 63 2.65 3.26 17.11
CA ALA A 63 3.96 3.68 17.60
C ALA A 63 5.11 2.96 16.90
N LYS A 64 4.92 1.68 16.54
CA LYS A 64 5.95 0.92 15.82
C LYS A 64 6.09 1.35 14.36
N PHE A 65 4.98 1.73 13.73
CA PHE A 65 5.03 2.37 12.41
C PHE A 65 5.79 3.70 12.44
N GLU A 66 5.56 4.53 13.46
CA GLU A 66 6.29 5.77 13.64
C GLU A 66 7.79 5.52 13.81
N GLU A 67 8.17 4.58 14.68
CA GLU A 67 9.57 4.21 14.94
C GLU A 67 10.29 3.69 13.67
N MET A 68 9.64 2.80 12.92
CA MET A 68 10.27 2.09 11.80
C MET A 68 10.23 2.88 10.49
N PHE A 69 9.17 3.66 10.26
CA PHE A 69 8.89 4.26 8.95
C PHE A 69 8.61 5.77 9.02
N GLY A 70 8.50 6.37 10.22
CA GLY A 70 8.05 7.76 10.39
C GLY A 70 6.57 7.96 10.05
N GLY A 71 5.77 6.93 10.27
CA GLY A 71 4.33 6.90 10.04
C GLY A 71 3.87 5.65 9.29
N ILE A 72 2.59 5.58 8.95
CA ILE A 72 2.03 4.49 8.15
C ILE A 72 2.48 4.69 6.68
N PRO A 73 3.12 3.71 6.03
CA PRO A 73 3.54 3.87 4.64
C PRO A 73 2.37 4.07 3.68
N ASP A 74 2.52 4.97 2.70
CA ASP A 74 1.50 5.23 1.68
C ASP A 74 1.27 4.03 0.73
N TRP A 75 2.29 3.18 0.59
CA TRP A 75 2.30 2.02 -0.31
C TRP A 75 2.86 0.80 0.42
N ILE A 76 2.27 -0.37 0.14
CA ILE A 76 2.70 -1.65 0.68
C ILE A 76 2.95 -2.62 -0.47
N ARG A 77 4.05 -3.38 -0.41
CA ARG A 77 4.41 -4.34 -1.47
C ARG A 77 3.63 -5.62 -1.30
N LEU A 78 3.15 -6.15 -2.42
CA LEU A 78 2.55 -7.49 -2.48
C LEU A 78 3.58 -8.46 -3.04
N ASN A 79 3.67 -9.65 -2.45
CA ASN A 79 4.37 -10.76 -3.07
C ASN A 79 3.41 -11.64 -3.88
N SER A 80 3.94 -12.63 -4.61
CA SER A 80 3.14 -13.55 -5.44
C SER A 80 2.19 -14.46 -4.65
N ASN A 81 2.41 -14.62 -3.34
CA ASN A 81 1.58 -15.43 -2.46
C ASN A 81 0.43 -14.61 -1.85
N GLY A 82 0.38 -13.31 -2.12
CA GLY A 82 -0.61 -12.39 -1.54
C GLY A 82 -0.22 -11.84 -0.17
N ASP A 83 1.01 -12.07 0.30
CA ASP A 83 1.50 -11.45 1.53
C ASP A 83 1.87 -9.99 1.27
N PHE A 84 1.69 -9.19 2.31
CA PHE A 84 2.05 -7.78 2.31
C PHE A 84 3.35 -7.55 3.07
N THR A 85 4.23 -6.72 2.50
CA THR A 85 5.45 -6.27 3.16
C THR A 85 5.48 -4.76 3.17
N PHE A 86 5.66 -4.17 4.35
CA PHE A 86 5.88 -2.74 4.50
C PHE A 86 7.21 -2.38 3.84
N VAL A 87 7.14 -1.53 2.82
CA VAL A 87 8.29 -0.94 2.15
C VAL A 87 8.21 0.56 2.34
N GLY A 88 9.08 1.07 3.19
CA GLY A 88 9.21 2.49 3.46
C GLY A 88 10.65 2.79 3.81
N ILE A 89 11.15 3.93 3.33
CA ILE A 89 12.36 4.52 3.90
C ILE A 89 11.94 5.08 5.25
N ASN A 90 12.70 4.80 6.31
CA ASN A 90 12.47 5.48 7.58
C ASN A 90 12.61 7.00 7.33
N ARG A 91 11.50 7.73 7.39
CA ARG A 91 11.50 9.18 7.11
C ARG A 91 12.38 9.95 8.10
N ALA A 92 12.63 9.40 9.29
CA ALA A 92 13.59 9.97 10.24
C ALA A 92 15.05 9.92 9.74
N LEU A 93 15.36 9.06 8.77
CA LEU A 93 16.68 9.00 8.12
C LEU A 93 16.80 9.92 6.89
N LEU A 94 15.73 10.62 6.52
CA LEU A 94 15.71 11.56 5.39
C LEU A 94 15.95 13.01 5.83
N ASN A 95 16.18 13.24 7.13
CA ASN A 95 16.51 14.53 7.73
C ASN A 95 18.01 14.67 8.00
#